data_AF-A0A1B5DMG7-F1
#
_entry.id   AF-A0A1B5DMG7-F1
#
_cell.length_a   1.000
_cell.length_b   1.000
_cell.length_c   1.000
_cell.angle_alpha   90.00
_cell.angle_beta   90.00
_cell.angle_gamma   90.00
#
_symmetry.space_group_name_H-M   'P 1'
#
loop_
_entity.id
_entity.type
_entity.pdbx_description
1 polymer ?
#
loop_
_entity_poly.entity_id
_entity_poly.type
_entity_poly.pdbx_seq_one_letter_code
_entity_poly.pdbx_strand_id
1 'polypeptide(L)'
;MDGLTQLLLTKYAPRKLKEPLQAPVATIKAVETQVQHSITKSAPEALQEISGMIVIMSSNDYAESVIFKALREFNTQHPELMSRSFTLPVSQHGIPVGSWVFITQEED
;
A
#
# COMPACT_ATOMS: atom_id res chain seq x y z
N MET A 1 21.29 27.59 14.63
CA MET A 1 20.53 26.68 13.77
C MET A 1 21.46 26.28 12.63
N ASP A 2 21.84 25.01 12.59
CA ASP A 2 22.81 24.42 11.67
C ASP A 2 22.23 24.22 10.27
N GLY A 3 23.08 24.27 9.24
CA GLY A 3 22.67 24.20 7.83
C GLY A 3 22.02 22.86 7.45
N LEU A 4 22.37 21.78 8.15
CA LEU A 4 21.78 20.45 7.93
C LEU A 4 20.34 20.39 8.44
N THR A 5 20.08 20.96 9.61
CA THR A 5 18.71 21.14 10.13
C THR A 5 17.85 21.96 9.16
N GLN A 6 18.39 23.01 8.55
CA GLN A 6 17.66 23.83 7.58
C GLN A 6 17.30 23.06 6.29
N LEU A 7 18.22 22.22 5.80
CA LEU A 7 17.99 21.37 4.62
C LEU A 7 16.94 20.27 4.87
N LEU A 8 16.97 19.64 6.06
CA LEU A 8 16.01 18.61 6.45
C LEU A 8 14.59 19.18 6.59
N LEU A 9 14.45 20.35 7.23
CA LEU A 9 13.15 21.05 7.32
C LEU A 9 12.61 21.43 5.94
N THR A 10 13.47 21.88 5.03
CA THR A 10 13.07 22.24 3.66
C THR A 10 12.59 21.04 2.87
N LYS A 11 13.26 19.88 3.00
CA LYS A 11 12.92 18.67 2.22
C LYS A 11 11.69 17.95 2.78
N TYR A 12 11.49 17.94 4.09
CA TYR A 12 10.48 17.08 4.74
C TYR A 12 9.28 17.82 5.35
N ALA A 13 9.26 19.16 5.36
CA ALA A 13 8.13 19.91 5.93
C ALA A 13 7.68 21.13 5.09
N PRO A 14 7.34 20.99 3.80
CA PRO A 14 6.81 22.12 3.01
C PRO A 14 5.38 22.53 3.41
N ARG A 15 4.72 21.80 4.33
CA ARG A 15 3.29 21.98 4.66
C ARG A 15 2.98 22.59 6.03
N LYS A 16 3.99 22.95 6.84
CA LYS A 16 3.76 23.53 8.18
C LYS A 16 3.64 25.06 8.22
N LEU A 17 3.55 25.74 7.06
CA LEU A 17 3.49 27.22 7.00
C LEU A 17 2.18 27.82 6.47
N LYS A 18 1.11 27.03 6.34
CA LYS A 18 -0.24 27.59 6.13
C LYS A 18 -1.29 26.82 6.92
N GLU A 19 -1.38 27.14 8.20
CA GLU A 19 -2.62 27.01 8.96
C GLU A 19 -3.12 28.44 9.21
N PRO A 20 -4.40 28.70 8.90
CA PRO A 20 -5.23 29.14 9.99
C PRO A 20 -6.52 28.30 10.06
N LEU A 21 -6.63 27.57 11.17
CA LEU A 21 -7.84 27.31 11.94
C LEU A 21 -9.14 27.89 11.35
N GLN A 22 -9.99 27.05 10.76
CA GLN A 22 -11.44 27.26 10.76
C GLN A 22 -12.17 25.91 10.86
N ALA A 23 -12.92 25.74 11.93
CA ALA A 23 -14.03 24.81 12.08
C ALA A 23 -15.23 25.64 12.60
N PRO A 24 -16.46 25.11 12.64
CA PRO A 24 -17.21 24.27 11.70
C PRO A 24 -18.44 25.06 11.17
N VAL A 25 -19.30 24.48 10.30
CA VAL A 25 -20.78 24.66 10.23
C VAL A 25 -21.35 24.25 8.84
N ALA A 26 -22.19 23.23 8.90
CA ALA A 26 -23.44 22.97 8.16
C ALA A 26 -23.49 22.93 6.60
N THR A 27 -23.80 21.71 6.13
CA THR A 27 -24.91 21.37 5.21
C THR A 27 -24.78 21.76 3.73
N ILE A 28 -24.81 20.76 2.84
CA ILE A 28 -25.88 20.49 1.84
C ILE A 28 -25.40 19.46 0.80
N LYS A 29 -26.15 18.34 0.74
CA LYS A 29 -26.46 17.45 -0.41
C LYS A 29 -25.34 16.87 -1.29
N ALA A 30 -25.28 15.54 -1.20
CA ALA A 30 -25.51 14.58 -2.30
C ALA A 30 -24.75 14.82 -3.62
N VAL A 31 -23.77 13.94 -3.86
CA VAL A 31 -23.72 13.00 -5.00
C VAL A 31 -22.40 12.23 -4.81
N GLU A 32 -22.48 11.06 -4.18
CA GLU A 32 -21.43 10.05 -4.27
C GLU A 32 -21.97 8.90 -5.10
N THR A 33 -21.99 9.14 -6.42
CA THR A 33 -22.05 8.09 -7.41
C THR A 33 -20.62 7.64 -7.65
N GLN A 34 -20.21 6.52 -7.05
CA GLN A 34 -19.68 5.36 -7.79
C GLN A 34 -19.31 4.27 -6.80
N VAL A 35 -20.32 3.45 -6.51
CA VAL A 35 -20.14 2.05 -6.16
C VAL A 35 -19.48 1.37 -7.36
N GLN A 36 -18.20 1.02 -7.25
CA GLN A 36 -17.62 -0.09 -8.02
C GLN A 36 -17.29 -1.23 -7.06
N HIS A 37 -18.36 -1.78 -6.50
CA HIS A 37 -18.42 -3.20 -6.20
C HIS A 37 -18.40 -3.95 -7.55
N SER A 38 -17.24 -4.42 -7.97
CA SER A 38 -17.16 -5.53 -8.94
C SER A 38 -16.80 -6.78 -8.16
N ILE A 39 -17.79 -7.30 -7.43
CA ILE A 39 -17.81 -8.72 -7.06
C ILE A 39 -18.19 -9.46 -8.35
N THR A 40 -17.18 -9.86 -9.11
CA THR A 40 -17.37 -10.87 -10.16
C THR A 40 -16.86 -12.19 -9.59
N LYS A 41 -17.84 -13.03 -9.30
CA LYS A 41 -17.73 -14.39 -8.78
C LYS A 41 -17.02 -15.28 -9.83
N SER A 42 -16.18 -16.20 -9.33
CA SER A 42 -15.67 -17.42 -9.99
C SER A 42 -14.34 -17.35 -10.75
N ALA A 43 -13.23 -17.60 -10.05
CA ALA A 43 -12.14 -18.49 -10.44
C ALA A 43 -11.21 -18.73 -9.22
N PRO A 44 -10.62 -19.92 -9.03
CA PRO A 44 -9.64 -20.15 -7.97
C PRO A 44 -8.32 -19.49 -8.34
N GLU A 45 -7.64 -18.87 -7.37
CA GLU A 45 -6.19 -18.64 -7.39
C GLU A 45 -5.59 -17.91 -8.61
N ALA A 46 -6.30 -16.95 -9.21
CA ALA A 46 -5.66 -16.00 -10.11
C ALA A 46 -5.02 -14.90 -9.27
N LEU A 47 -3.73 -15.07 -8.94
CA LEU A 47 -2.95 -14.03 -8.29
C LEU A 47 -3.11 -12.74 -9.11
N GLN A 48 -3.63 -11.67 -8.49
CA GLN A 48 -3.85 -10.41 -9.20
C GLN A 48 -2.50 -9.80 -9.55
N GLU A 49 -2.14 -9.88 -10.83
CA GLU A 49 -1.00 -9.15 -11.38
C GLU A 49 -1.42 -7.73 -11.74
N ILE A 50 -0.81 -6.76 -11.08
CA ILE A 50 -1.08 -5.34 -11.27
C ILE A 50 0.26 -4.64 -11.45
N SER A 51 0.54 -4.13 -12.65
CA SER A 51 1.75 -3.35 -12.96
C SER A 51 3.07 -4.07 -12.61
N GLY A 52 3.18 -5.37 -12.90
CA GLY A 52 4.37 -6.18 -12.60
C GLY A 52 4.52 -6.57 -11.13
N MET A 53 3.46 -6.41 -10.34
CA MET A 53 3.34 -6.90 -8.97
C MET A 53 2.23 -7.94 -8.90
N ILE A 54 2.53 -9.10 -8.34
CA ILE A 54 1.57 -10.15 -8.05
C ILE A 54 1.19 -10.08 -6.58
N VAL A 55 -0.10 -10.04 -6.27
CA VAL A 55 -0.59 -10.16 -4.89
C VAL A 55 -0.56 -11.63 -4.48
N ILE A 56 0.23 -11.96 -3.45
CA ILE A 56 0.33 -13.31 -2.89
C ILE A 56 -0.68 -13.50 -1.76
N MET A 57 -0.76 -12.55 -0.83
CA MET A 57 -1.75 -12.55 0.25
C MET A 57 -2.29 -11.14 0.47
N SER A 58 -3.60 -10.97 0.39
CA SER A 58 -4.26 -9.69 0.70
C SER A 58 -4.49 -9.53 2.20
N SER A 59 -4.31 -8.33 2.73
CA SER A 59 -4.68 -7.99 4.12
C SER A 59 -6.18 -7.92 4.37
N ASN A 60 -7.01 -7.95 3.32
CA ASN A 60 -8.47 -8.08 3.47
C ASN A 60 -8.87 -9.52 3.86
N ASP A 61 -8.14 -10.51 3.36
CA ASP A 61 -8.48 -11.93 3.52
C ASP A 61 -7.69 -12.60 4.65
N TYR A 62 -6.49 -12.08 4.94
CA TYR A 62 -5.57 -12.66 5.91
C TYR A 62 -5.16 -11.65 6.99
N ALA A 63 -5.07 -12.15 8.22
CA ALA A 63 -4.52 -11.36 9.32
C ALA A 63 -3.04 -11.08 9.11
N GLU A 64 -2.61 -9.87 9.49
CA GLU A 64 -1.22 -9.40 9.36
C GLU A 64 -0.20 -10.38 9.96
N SER A 65 -0.51 -11.00 11.10
CA SER A 65 0.36 -12.00 11.74
C SER A 65 0.60 -13.24 10.88
N VAL A 66 -0.40 -13.66 10.11
CA VAL A 66 -0.31 -14.79 9.18
C VAL A 66 0.55 -14.40 7.98
N ILE A 67 0.30 -13.22 7.42
CA ILE A 67 1.05 -12.68 6.28
C ILE A 67 2.53 -12.56 6.64
N PHE A 68 2.88 -11.95 7.77
CA PHE A 68 4.28 -11.81 8.19
C PHE A 68 4.97 -13.15 8.45
N LYS A 69 4.24 -14.13 9.01
CA LYS A 69 4.80 -15.46 9.24
C LYS A 69 5.11 -16.14 7.91
N ALA A 70 4.17 -16.12 6.98
CA ALA A 70 4.33 -16.73 5.65
C ALA A 70 5.46 -16.03 4.85
N LEU A 71 5.48 -14.70 4.86
CA LEU A 71 6.54 -13.92 4.23
C LEU A 71 7.93 -14.26 4.79
N ARG A 72 8.06 -14.34 6.12
CA ARG A 72 9.33 -14.68 6.77
C ARG A 72 9.79 -16.08 6.39
N GLU A 73 8.88 -17.05 6.42
CA GLU A 73 9.17 -18.44 6.07
C GLU A 73 9.61 -18.56 4.60
N PHE A 74 8.90 -17.88 3.70
CA PHE A 74 9.26 -17.82 2.28
C PHE A 74 10.63 -17.17 2.07
N ASN A 75 10.90 -16.00 2.65
CA ASN A 75 12.18 -15.30 2.51
C ASN A 75 13.35 -16.07 3.14
N THR A 76 13.09 -16.94 4.12
CA THR A 76 14.11 -17.82 4.71
C THR A 76 14.48 -18.96 3.75
N GLN A 77 13.49 -19.48 3.02
CA GLN A 77 13.70 -20.55 2.03
C GLN A 77 14.25 -20.04 0.70
N HIS A 78 13.90 -18.80 0.34
CA HIS A 78 14.28 -18.14 -0.91
C HIS A 78 14.92 -16.76 -0.65
N PRO A 79 16.13 -16.70 -0.06
CA PRO A 79 16.81 -15.43 0.20
C PRO A 79 17.02 -14.57 -1.05
N GLU A 80 17.19 -15.20 -2.21
CA GLU A 80 17.36 -14.59 -3.52
C GLU A 80 16.12 -13.80 -3.98
N LEU A 81 14.94 -14.18 -3.50
CA LEU A 81 13.67 -13.55 -3.84
C LEU A 81 13.24 -12.48 -2.82
N MET A 82 13.98 -12.30 -1.73
CA MET A 82 13.61 -11.42 -0.62
C MET A 82 13.46 -9.96 -1.04
N SER A 83 14.27 -9.47 -1.98
CA SER A 83 14.17 -8.10 -2.50
C SER A 83 12.90 -7.86 -3.32
N ARG A 84 12.29 -8.94 -3.83
CA ARG A 84 11.10 -8.93 -4.68
C ARG A 84 9.83 -9.29 -3.91
N SER A 85 9.95 -9.71 -2.65
CA SER A 85 8.87 -10.25 -1.83
C SER A 85 8.71 -9.43 -0.54
N PHE A 86 7.64 -8.64 -0.44
CA PHE A 86 7.44 -7.71 0.68
C PHE A 86 5.97 -7.36 0.93
N THR A 87 5.68 -6.78 2.10
CA THR A 87 4.37 -6.21 2.42
C THR A 87 4.28 -4.75 2.01
N LEU A 88 3.14 -4.34 1.45
CA LEU A 88 2.92 -2.97 1.01
C LEU A 88 2.80 -2.02 2.22
N PRO A 89 3.59 -0.93 2.30
CA PRO A 89 3.50 0.04 3.38
C PRO A 89 2.33 1.02 3.22
N VAL A 90 1.78 1.13 2.01
CA VAL A 90 0.63 1.97 1.67
C VAL A 90 -0.26 1.24 0.68
N SER A 91 -1.55 1.55 0.67
CA SER A 91 -2.45 1.01 -0.34
C SER A 91 -2.05 1.56 -1.72
N GLN A 92 -1.87 0.68 -2.70
CA GLN A 92 -1.44 1.05 -4.05
C GLN A 92 -2.19 0.19 -5.08
N HIS A 93 -2.61 0.80 -6.18
CA HIS A 93 -3.32 0.11 -7.28
C HIS A 93 -4.53 -0.73 -6.84
N GLY A 94 -5.24 -0.31 -5.79
CA GLY A 94 -6.38 -1.06 -5.23
C GLY A 94 -5.98 -2.19 -4.27
N ILE A 95 -4.70 -2.44 -4.05
CA ILE A 95 -4.19 -3.41 -3.08
C ILE A 95 -4.16 -2.75 -1.70
N PRO A 96 -4.74 -3.36 -0.65
CA PRO A 96 -4.75 -2.78 0.68
C PRO A 96 -3.36 -2.84 1.34
N VAL A 97 -3.07 -1.85 2.19
CA VAL A 97 -1.87 -1.81 3.04
C VAL A 97 -1.69 -3.12 3.83
N GLY A 98 -0.44 -3.56 3.97
CA GLY A 98 -0.10 -4.81 4.67
C GLY A 98 -0.29 -6.08 3.83
N SER A 99 -0.80 -5.98 2.59
CA SER A 99 -0.81 -7.12 1.67
C SER A 99 0.60 -7.50 1.27
N TRP A 100 0.86 -8.80 1.18
CA TRP A 100 2.10 -9.34 0.64
C TRP A 100 2.02 -9.40 -0.88
N VAL A 101 2.98 -8.74 -1.52
CA VAL A 101 3.16 -8.70 -2.96
C VAL A 101 4.52 -9.26 -3.37
N PHE A 102 4.58 -9.72 -4.61
CA PHE A 102 5.77 -10.23 -5.26
C PHE A 102 5.99 -9.49 -6.59
N ILE A 103 7.18 -8.93 -6.81
CA ILE A 103 7.52 -8.24 -8.06
C ILE A 103 7.98 -9.28 -9.10
N THR A 104 7.33 -9.31 -10.25
CA THR A 104 7.65 -10.24 -11.35
C THR A 104 8.71 -9.75 -12.32
N GLN A 105 9.21 -8.52 -12.18
CA GLN A 105 10.21 -7.92 -13.09
C GLN A 105 11.17 -8.94 -13.72
N GLU A 106 10.96 -9.11 -15.02
CA GLU A 106 11.89 -9.69 -15.96
C GLU A 106 12.99 -8.64 -16.15
N GLU A 107 14.21 -8.94 -15.69
CA GLU A 107 15.38 -8.14 -16.08
C GLU A 107 15.61 -8.38 -17.59
N ASP A 108 15.35 -7.37 -18.41
CA ASP A 108 15.88 -7.24 -19.77
C ASP A 108 17.33 -6.74 -19.73
#